data_AF-A0A432UHX8-F1
#
_entry.id   AF-A0A432UHX8-F1
#
_cell.length_a   1.000
_cell.length_b   1.000
_cell.length_c   1.000
_cell.angle_alpha   90.00
_cell.angle_beta   90.00
_cell.angle_gamma   90.00
#
_symmetry.space_group_name_H-M   'P 1'
#
loop_
_entity.id
_entity.type
_entity.pdbx_description
1 polymer ?
#
loop_
_entity_poly.entity_id
_entity_poly.type
_entity_poly.pdbx_seq_one_letter_code
_entity_poly.pdbx_strand_id
1 'polypeptide(L)'
;MVSAILIIPLIGALLIALCRSEERSKWIALLTTGLVLLLSIGLLLKFDPNREGFQFIDYGSWLPSLSIRYKVGLDGLSLIMLIMTTFITFISVPSAWK
;
A
#
# COMPACT_ATOMS: atom_id res chain seq x y z
N MET A 1 -6.25 7.48 -4.36
CA MET A 1 -5.51 7.43 -3.06
C MET A 1 -5.07 6.00 -2.75
N VAL A 2 -5.92 5.00 -2.95
CA VAL A 2 -5.60 3.59 -2.73
C VAL A 2 -4.48 3.11 -3.65
N SER A 3 -4.43 3.59 -4.89
CA SER A 3 -3.38 3.25 -5.85
C SER A 3 -1.98 3.67 -5.36
N ALA A 4 -1.87 4.70 -4.52
CA ALA A 4 -0.59 5.10 -3.93
C ALA A 4 -0.02 4.02 -2.99
N ILE A 5 -0.88 3.35 -2.23
CA ILE A 5 -0.48 2.24 -1.35
C ILE A 5 0.05 1.05 -2.17
N LEU A 6 -0.41 0.88 -3.41
CA LEU A 6 0.12 -0.15 -4.33
C LEU A 6 1.44 0.27 -4.99
N ILE A 7 1.58 1.54 -5.35
CA ILE A 7 2.73 2.05 -6.11
C ILE A 7 3.94 2.32 -5.20
N ILE A 8 3.74 2.80 -3.97
CA ILE A 8 4.85 3.13 -3.06
C ILE A 8 5.77 1.93 -2.77
N PRO A 9 5.26 0.73 -2.43
CA PRO A 9 6.10 -0.46 -2.29
C PRO A 9 6.91 -0.79 -3.53
N LEU A 10 6.33 -0.59 -4.71
CA LEU A 10 7.01 -0.85 -5.99
C LEU A 10 8.17 0.13 -6.21
N ILE A 11 7.97 1.41 -5.88
CA ILE A 11 9.04 2.41 -5.90
C ILE A 11 10.13 2.05 -4.88
N GLY A 12 9.77 1.69 -3.65
CA GLY A 12 10.73 1.27 -2.64
C GLY A 12 11.54 0.04 -3.06
N ALA A 13 10.89 -0.95 -3.66
CA ALA A 13 11.56 -2.12 -4.22
C ALA A 13 12.54 -1.76 -5.34
N LEU A 14 12.17 -0.85 -6.24
CA LEU A 14 13.05 -0.34 -7.29
C LEU A 14 14.27 0.40 -6.69
N LEU A 15 14.06 1.23 -5.68
CA LEU A 15 15.14 1.94 -4.99
C LEU A 15 16.12 0.97 -4.31
N ILE A 16 15.60 -0.10 -3.70
CA ILE A 16 16.42 -1.17 -3.13
C ILE A 16 17.20 -1.89 -4.22
N ALA A 17 16.57 -2.25 -5.34
CA ALA A 17 17.22 -2.95 -6.45
C ALA A 17 18.38 -2.17 -7.07
N LEU A 18 18.28 -0.83 -7.07
CA LEU A 18 19.35 0.07 -7.52
C LEU A 18 20.39 0.37 -6.44
N CYS A 19 20.13 0.03 -5.18
CA CYS A 19 21.04 0.29 -4.06
C CYS A 19 22.07 -0.84 -3.92
N ARG A 20 23.35 -0.48 -3.81
CA ARG A 20 24.45 -1.45 -3.62
C ARG A 20 24.81 -1.72 -2.16
N SER A 21 24.21 -0.97 -1.24
CA SER A 21 24.51 -1.01 0.19
C SER A 21 23.39 -1.72 0.94
N GLU A 22 23.75 -2.79 1.66
CA GLU A 22 22.81 -3.56 2.46
C GLU A 22 22.13 -2.71 3.53
N GLU A 23 22.91 -1.91 4.26
CA GLU A 23 22.40 -1.00 5.30
C GLU A 23 21.40 0.01 4.73
N ARG A 24 21.71 0.65 3.60
CA ARG A 24 20.78 1.59 2.95
C ARG A 24 19.52 0.88 2.48
N SER A 25 19.63 -0.34 1.96
CA SER A 25 18.48 -1.14 1.53
C SER A 25 17.54 -1.46 2.68
N LYS A 26 18.08 -1.80 3.86
CA LYS A 26 17.31 -2.02 5.10
C LYS A 26 16.52 -0.78 5.51
N TRP A 27 17.16 0.40 5.50
CA TRP A 27 16.49 1.66 5.82
C TRP A 27 15.44 2.06 4.77
N ILE A 28 15.72 1.88 3.48
CA ILE A 28 14.75 2.15 2.41
C ILE A 28 13.51 1.26 2.58
N ALA A 29 13.70 -0.03 2.86
CA ALA A 29 12.59 -0.95 3.13
C ALA A 29 11.74 -0.47 4.31
N LEU A 30 12.38 -0.11 5.44
CA LEU A 30 11.70 0.33 6.65
C LEU A 30 10.91 1.63 6.43
N LEU A 31 11.51 2.61 5.74
CA LEU A 31 10.85 3.87 5.42
C LEU A 31 9.67 3.66 4.45
N THR A 32 9.84 2.79 3.46
CA THR A 32 8.78 2.48 2.48
C THR A 32 7.60 1.82 3.16
N THR A 33 7.82 0.76 3.94
CA THR A 33 6.74 0.04 4.63
C THR A 33 6.10 0.91 5.71
N GLY A 34 6.89 1.72 6.41
CA GLY A 34 6.40 2.70 7.39
C GLY A 34 5.49 3.76 6.76
N LEU A 35 5.88 4.32 5.60
CA LEU A 35 5.05 5.27 4.86
C LEU A 35 3.70 4.65 4.44
N VAL A 36 3.72 3.41 3.96
CA VAL A 36 2.51 2.69 3.54
C VAL A 36 1.60 2.38 4.74
N LEU A 37 2.16 2.03 5.90
CA LEU A 37 1.40 1.85 7.14
C LEU A 37 0.75 3.15 7.61
N LEU A 38 1.46 4.29 7.54
CA LEU A 38 0.88 5.59 7.89
C LEU A 38 -0.28 5.95 6.96
N LEU A 39 -0.16 5.66 5.65
CA LEU A 39 -1.24 5.88 4.70
C LEU A 39 -2.44 4.96 4.97
N SER A 40 -2.23 3.69 5.32
CA SER A 40 -3.31 2.76 5.64
C SER A 40 -4.07 3.17 6.90
N ILE A 41 -3.37 3.64 7.94
CA ILE A 41 -3.96 4.24 9.14
C ILE A 41 -4.75 5.52 8.77
N GLY A 42 -4.20 6.36 7.89
CA GLY A 42 -4.90 7.54 7.39
C GLY A 42 -6.21 7.22 6.67
N LEU A 43 -6.28 6.08 5.97
CA LEU A 43 -7.52 5.59 5.36
C LEU A 43 -8.48 5.03 6.41
N LEU A 44 -7.99 4.33 7.43
CA LEU A 44 -8.81 3.86 8.56
C LEU A 44 -9.54 5.02 9.23
N LEU A 45 -8.82 6.09 9.56
CA LEU A 45 -9.37 7.26 10.24
C LEU A 45 -10.39 8.04 9.40
N LYS A 46 -10.32 7.92 8.07
CA LYS A 46 -11.23 8.59 7.13
C LYS A 46 -12.39 7.72 6.68
N PHE A 47 -12.40 6.43 7.02
CA PHE A 47 -13.43 5.50 6.59
C PHE A 47 -14.72 5.74 7.39
N ASP A 48 -15.85 5.84 6.68
CA ASP A 48 -17.16 6.01 7.30
C ASP A 48 -17.91 4.67 7.35
N PRO A 49 -18.03 4.02 8.52
CA PRO A 49 -18.69 2.70 8.63
C PRO A 49 -20.19 2.74 8.35
N ASN A 50 -20.83 3.92 8.36
CA ASN A 50 -22.27 4.06 8.09
C ASN A 50 -22.58 4.16 6.59
N ARG A 51 -21.55 4.36 5.75
CA ARG A 51 -21.73 4.45 4.30
C ARG A 51 -21.52 3.09 3.66
N GLU A 52 -22.60 2.55 3.10
CA GLU A 52 -22.57 1.28 2.38
C GLU A 52 -21.75 1.33 1.09
N GLY A 53 -21.10 0.22 0.76
CA GLY A 53 -20.34 0.03 -0.47
C GLY A 53 -18.86 0.42 -0.38
N PHE A 54 -18.20 0.46 -1.53
CA PHE A 54 -16.78 0.77 -1.64
C PHE A 54 -16.51 2.26 -1.45
N GLN A 55 -15.49 2.57 -0.66
CA GLN A 55 -14.94 3.91 -0.45
C GLN A 55 -13.55 4.02 -1.08
N PHE A 56 -13.04 5.25 -1.19
CA PHE A 56 -11.72 5.54 -1.76
C PHE A 56 -11.49 4.93 -3.15
N ILE A 57 -12.51 5.00 -4.02
CA ILE A 57 -12.48 4.35 -5.32
C ILE A 57 -11.55 5.12 -6.28
N ASP A 58 -10.52 4.44 -6.75
CA ASP A 58 -9.72 4.85 -7.90
C ASP A 58 -10.24 4.11 -9.15
N TYR A 59 -10.47 4.86 -10.23
CA TYR A 59 -11.00 4.34 -11.49
C TYR A 59 -10.14 4.82 -12.67
N GLY A 60 -9.83 3.91 -13.59
CA GLY A 60 -9.09 4.22 -14.81
C GLY A 60 -9.36 3.22 -15.93
N SER A 61 -9.23 3.67 -17.17
CA SER A 61 -9.25 2.78 -18.33
C SER A 61 -7.91 2.03 -18.41
N TRP A 62 -7.93 0.70 -18.35
CA TRP A 62 -6.70 -0.10 -18.49
C TRP A 62 -6.45 -0.43 -19.97
N LEU A 63 -7.44 -1.04 -20.63
CA LEU A 63 -7.37 -1.37 -22.05
C LEU A 63 -8.73 -1.07 -22.71
N PRO A 64 -8.89 0.15 -23.28
CA PRO A 64 -10.16 0.60 -23.83
C PRO A 64 -10.68 -0.27 -24.98
N SER A 65 -9.78 -0.82 -25.81
CA SER A 65 -10.14 -1.68 -26.95
C SER A 65 -10.87 -2.95 -26.54
N LEU A 66 -10.61 -3.45 -25.33
CA LEU A 66 -11.27 -4.64 -24.76
C LEU A 66 -12.32 -4.28 -23.71
N SER A 67 -12.65 -3.00 -23.54
CA SER A 67 -13.54 -2.52 -22.47
C SER A 67 -13.08 -2.90 -21.04
N ILE A 68 -11.78 -3.15 -20.83
CA ILE A 68 -11.21 -3.52 -19.52
C ILE A 68 -10.87 -2.26 -18.72
N ARG A 69 -11.31 -2.24 -17.46
CA ARG A 69 -11.18 -1.09 -16.57
C ARG A 69 -10.50 -1.48 -15.28
N TYR A 70 -9.62 -0.60 -14.81
CA TYR A 70 -9.08 -0.63 -13.46
C TYR A 70 -10.07 0.06 -12.53
N LYS A 71 -10.62 -0.68 -11.58
CA LYS A 71 -11.49 -0.13 -10.53
C LYS A 71 -11.06 -0.76 -9.22
N VAL A 72 -10.48 0.05 -8.34
CA VAL A 72 -10.01 -0.37 -7.02
C VAL A 72 -10.66 0.52 -5.99
N GLY A 73 -11.25 -0.08 -4.96
CA GLY A 73 -11.82 0.62 -3.82
C GLY A 73 -11.69 -0.26 -2.58
N LEU A 74 -12.01 0.32 -1.43
CA LEU A 74 -11.94 -0.36 -0.14
C LEU A 74 -13.34 -0.45 0.47
N ASP A 75 -13.74 -1.65 0.87
CA ASP A 75 -14.87 -1.89 1.78
C ASP A 75 -14.35 -2.10 3.21
N GLY A 76 -15.26 -2.30 4.17
CA GLY A 76 -14.90 -2.49 5.57
C GLY A 76 -13.98 -3.68 5.80
N LEU A 77 -14.18 -4.78 5.07
CA LEU A 77 -13.34 -5.98 5.17
C LEU A 77 -11.95 -5.75 4.58
N SER A 78 -11.87 -5.19 3.36
CA SER A 78 -10.60 -4.93 2.69
C SER A 78 -9.76 -3.93 3.46
N LEU A 79 -10.38 -2.96 4.14
CA LEU A 79 -9.66 -2.00 4.98
C LEU A 79 -8.97 -2.67 6.17
N ILE A 80 -9.64 -3.59 6.87
CA ILE A 80 -9.04 -4.34 7.99
C ILE A 80 -7.87 -5.19 7.47
N MET A 81 -8.07 -5.88 6.34
CA MET A 81 -7.03 -6.68 5.69
C MET A 81 -5.83 -5.81 5.29
N LEU A 82 -6.07 -4.63 4.72
CA LEU A 82 -5.02 -3.69 4.34
C LEU A 82 -4.16 -3.27 5.54
N ILE A 83 -4.79 -2.93 6.66
CA ILE A 83 -4.07 -2.51 7.88
C ILE A 83 -3.25 -3.67 8.43
N MET A 84 -3.82 -4.87 8.50
CA MET A 84 -3.10 -6.08 8.93
C MET A 84 -1.88 -6.36 8.04
N THR A 85 -2.06 -6.35 6.72
CA THR A 85 -0.96 -6.58 5.79
C THR A 85 0.14 -5.53 5.93
N THR A 86 -0.23 -4.23 5.98
CA THR A 86 0.76 -3.15 6.09
C THR A 86 1.48 -3.14 7.44
N PHE A 87 0.78 -3.48 8.52
CA PHE A 87 1.37 -3.62 9.85
C PHE A 87 2.35 -4.78 9.93
N ILE A 88 1.94 -5.98 9.50
CA ILE A 88 2.79 -7.18 9.47
C ILE A 88 4.02 -6.94 8.58
N THR A 89 3.84 -6.29 7.43
CA THR A 89 4.95 -5.98 6.51
C THR A 89 5.92 -4.96 7.13
N PHE A 90 5.43 -3.99 7.90
CA PHE A 90 6.30 -3.04 8.58
C PHE A 90 7.16 -3.72 9.65
N ILE A 91 6.58 -4.59 10.50
CA ILE A 91 7.32 -5.27 11.58
C ILE A 91 8.27 -6.37 11.07
N SER A 92 7.99 -6.97 9.91
CA SER A 92 8.85 -8.01 9.34
C SER A 92 10.20 -7.47 8.88
N VAL A 93 10.26 -6.21 8.41
CA VAL A 93 11.51 -5.57 7.98
C VAL A 93 12.56 -5.51 9.10
N PRO A 94 12.33 -4.84 10.25
CA PRO A 94 13.31 -4.78 11.33
C PRO A 94 13.54 -6.16 11.97
N SER A 95 12.55 -7.05 11.94
CA SER A 95 12.73 -8.43 12.42
C SER A 95 13.77 -9.23 11.61
N ALA A 96 13.97 -8.87 10.34
CA ALA A 96 14.92 -9.53 9.43
C ALA A 96 16.32 -8.87 9.42
N TRP A 97 16.61 -7.94 10.33
CA TRP A 97 17.91 -7.25 10.36
C TRP A 97 19.03 -8.04 11.05
N LYS A 98 18.67 -9.14 11.73
CA LYS A 98 19.59 -10.16 12.23
C LYS A 98 19.63 -11.31 11.24
#